data_AF-A0A7C4I6Q4-F1
#
_entry.id   AF-A0A7C4I6Q4-F1
#
_cell.length_a   1.000
_cell.length_b   1.000
_cell.length_c   1.000
_cell.angle_alpha   90.00
_cell.angle_beta   90.00
_cell.angle_gamma   90.00
#
_symmetry.space_group_name_H-M   'P 1'
#
loop_
_entity.id
_entity.type
_entity.pdbx_description
1 polymer ?
#
loop_
_entity_poly.entity_id
_entity_poly.type
_entity_poly.pdbx_seq_one_letter_code
_entity_poly.pdbx_strand_id
1 'polypeptide(L)'
;MEKKKIIFKINGVEKTVEVEPNKTLLWLIREVLKLKGTKKACERGDCGLCTVLLNGEPVKSCLVLAVEVDGSEIVTVEGLSRDGELTP
;
A
#
# COMPACT_ATOMS: atom_id res chain seq x y z
N MET A 1 12.49 16.64 7.37
CA MET A 1 12.02 15.56 8.25
C MET A 1 12.89 14.34 7.99
N GLU A 2 13.30 13.63 9.03
CA GLU A 2 14.14 12.43 8.90
C GLU A 2 13.31 11.26 8.34
N LYS A 3 13.89 10.51 7.40
CA LYS A 3 13.24 9.31 6.84
C LYS A 3 13.29 8.17 7.85
N LYS A 4 12.27 7.31 7.85
CA LYS A 4 12.22 6.09 8.66
C LYS A 4 12.35 4.87 7.76
N LYS A 5 13.21 3.95 8.15
CA LYS A 5 13.29 2.61 7.55
C LYS A 5 12.13 1.77 8.09
N ILE A 6 11.36 1.17 7.20
CA ILE A 6 10.27 0.25 7.50
C ILE A 6 10.45 -1.06 6.74
N ILE A 7 9.98 -2.16 7.31
CA ILE A 7 10.00 -3.51 6.76
C ILE A 7 8.57 -4.04 6.77
N PHE A 8 8.04 -4.45 5.62
CA PHE A 8 6.66 -4.91 5.49
C PHE A 8 6.57 -5.93 4.36
N LYS A 9 5.44 -6.63 4.29
CA LYS A 9 5.14 -7.56 3.20
C LYS A 9 4.10 -6.94 2.27
N ILE A 10 4.34 -6.98 0.96
CA ILE A 10 3.37 -6.53 -0.04
C ILE A 10 3.18 -7.59 -1.12
N ASN A 11 1.92 -8.00 -1.34
CA ASN A 11 1.56 -9.07 -2.27
C ASN A 11 2.40 -10.34 -2.07
N GLY A 12 2.64 -10.72 -0.81
CA GLY A 12 3.44 -11.89 -0.47
C GLY A 12 4.96 -11.68 -0.43
N VAL A 13 5.47 -10.52 -0.86
CA VAL A 13 6.91 -10.24 -0.95
C VAL A 13 7.36 -9.24 0.12
N GLU A 14 8.38 -9.60 0.91
CA GLU A 14 8.97 -8.69 1.88
C GLU A 14 9.72 -7.53 1.18
N LYS A 15 9.55 -6.32 1.69
CA LYS A 15 10.20 -5.11 1.23
C LYS A 15 10.72 -4.30 2.41
N THR A 16 11.88 -3.69 2.21
CA THR A 16 12.47 -2.71 3.13
C THR A 16 12.60 -1.39 2.39
N VAL A 17 12.05 -0.30 2.95
CA VAL A 17 12.01 1.02 2.31
C VAL A 17 12.27 2.12 3.34
N GLU A 18 12.94 3.19 2.92
CA GLU A 18 13.01 4.45 3.69
C GLU A 18 11.92 5.42 3.23
N VAL A 19 11.08 5.87 4.16
CA VAL A 19 9.93 6.75 3.87
C VAL A 19 9.95 8.01 4.73
N GLU A 20 9.48 9.12 4.17
CA GLU A 20 9.22 10.32 4.97
C GLU A 20 7.96 10.11 5.83
N PRO A 21 7.93 10.55 7.11
CA PRO A 21 6.81 10.28 8.02
C PRO A 21 5.46 10.86 7.61
N ASN A 22 5.43 11.83 6.69
CA ASN A 22 4.21 12.48 6.19
C ASN A 22 3.67 11.85 4.89
N LYS A 23 4.31 10.82 4.35
CA LYS A 23 3.85 10.18 3.12
C LYS A 23 2.80 9.12 3.44
N THR A 24 1.77 9.07 2.61
CA THR A 24 0.70 8.08 2.74
C THR A 24 1.12 6.74 2.16
N LEU A 25 0.43 5.67 2.58
CA LEU A 25 0.58 4.34 2.01
C LEU A 25 0.28 4.34 0.49
N LEU A 26 -0.73 5.11 0.05
CA LEU A 26 -1.02 5.30 -1.37
C LEU A 26 0.19 5.84 -2.15
N TRP A 27 0.89 6.84 -1.58
CA TRP A 27 2.09 7.40 -2.19
C TRP A 27 3.22 6.37 -2.26
N LEU A 28 3.48 5.63 -1.17
CA LEU A 28 4.47 4.55 -1.13
C LEU A 28 4.21 3.52 -2.24
N ILE A 29 2.98 3.01 -2.32
CA ILE A 29 2.58 1.99 -3.30
C ILE A 29 2.80 2.46 -4.73
N ARG A 30 2.34 3.68 -5.07
CA ARG A 30 2.35 4.15 -6.45
C ARG A 30 3.69 4.75 -6.89
N GLU A 31 4.28 5.57 -6.04
CA GLU A 31 5.42 6.40 -6.41
C GLU A 31 6.76 5.73 -6.11
N VAL A 32 6.83 4.88 -5.08
CA VAL A 32 8.05 4.16 -4.73
C VAL A 32 8.02 2.74 -5.27
N LEU A 33 6.97 1.97 -4.97
CA LEU A 33 6.87 0.55 -5.39
C LEU A 33 6.39 0.38 -6.83
N LYS A 34 5.92 1.47 -7.47
CA LYS A 34 5.43 1.50 -8.85
C LYS A 34 4.25 0.56 -9.14
N LEU A 35 3.50 0.18 -8.11
CA LEU A 35 2.25 -0.56 -8.20
C LEU A 35 1.10 0.42 -8.45
N LYS A 36 0.65 0.53 -9.71
CA LYS A 36 -0.28 1.58 -10.17
C LYS A 36 -1.75 1.13 -10.22
N GLY A 37 -2.02 -0.11 -9.83
CA GLY A 37 -3.35 -0.70 -9.73
C GLY A 37 -4.22 0.05 -8.72
N THR A 38 -3.72 0.25 -7.50
CA THR A 38 -4.35 1.12 -6.49
C THR A 38 -4.38 2.57 -6.99
N LYS A 39 -5.55 3.22 -7.02
CA LYS A 39 -5.73 4.51 -7.69
C LYS A 39 -5.70 5.70 -6.73
N LYS A 40 -5.17 6.81 -7.24
CA LYS A 40 -5.20 8.14 -6.62
C LYS A 40 -6.32 8.95 -7.26
N ALA A 41 -7.27 9.43 -6.46
CA ALA A 41 -8.40 10.24 -6.92
C ALA A 41 -8.75 11.34 -5.91
N CYS A 42 -9.59 11.07 -4.90
CA CYS A 42 -10.06 12.11 -3.97
C CYS A 42 -9.06 12.48 -2.85
N GLU A 43 -8.16 11.55 -2.48
CA GLU A 43 -7.16 11.68 -1.39
C GLU A 43 -7.69 12.13 -0.01
N ARG A 44 -9.00 12.02 0.21
CA ARG A 44 -9.67 12.44 1.46
C ARG A 44 -10.58 11.38 2.06
N GLY A 45 -10.50 10.15 1.54
CA GLY A 45 -11.27 9.01 2.04
C GLY A 45 -12.66 8.81 1.43
N ASP A 46 -13.13 9.63 0.49
CA ASP A 46 -14.53 9.52 0.06
C ASP A 46 -14.78 8.43 -0.99
N CYS A 47 -13.87 8.25 -1.96
CA CYS A 47 -14.16 7.46 -3.17
C CYS A 47 -13.83 5.95 -3.10
N GLY A 48 -13.01 5.51 -2.15
CA GLY A 48 -12.59 4.08 -2.05
C GLY A 48 -11.66 3.56 -3.16
N LEU A 49 -11.28 4.35 -4.17
CA LEU A 49 -10.43 3.88 -5.28
C LEU A 49 -8.99 3.52 -4.88
N CYS A 50 -8.60 3.89 -3.67
CA CYS A 50 -7.30 3.60 -3.08
C CYS A 50 -7.33 2.42 -2.10
N THR A 51 -8.43 1.65 -2.06
CA THR A 51 -8.57 0.54 -1.12
C THR A 51 -7.49 -0.53 -1.36
N VAL A 52 -6.90 -0.99 -0.26
CA VAL A 52 -5.98 -2.13 -0.17
C VAL A 52 -6.38 -2.95 1.05
N LEU A 53 -5.93 -4.20 1.14
CA LEU A 53 -6.02 -4.95 2.39
C LEU A 53 -4.75 -4.67 3.21
N LEU A 54 -4.93 -4.28 4.46
CA LEU A 54 -3.86 -4.13 5.45
C LEU A 54 -4.14 -5.13 6.56
N ASN A 55 -3.27 -6.14 6.69
CA ASN A 55 -3.44 -7.27 7.61
C ASN A 55 -4.81 -7.97 7.44
N GLY A 56 -5.28 -8.08 6.19
CA GLY A 56 -6.57 -8.69 5.84
C GLY A 56 -7.76 -7.73 5.84
N GLU A 57 -7.63 -6.54 6.46
CA GLU A 57 -8.73 -5.58 6.57
C GLU A 57 -8.70 -4.53 5.45
N PRO A 58 -9.84 -4.19 4.82
CA PRO A 58 -9.89 -3.18 3.78
C PRO A 58 -9.70 -1.78 4.36
N VAL A 59 -8.65 -1.08 3.92
CA VAL A 59 -8.34 0.29 4.36
C VAL A 59 -8.17 1.23 3.17
N LYS A 60 -8.51 2.50 3.38
CA LYS A 60 -8.27 3.57 2.40
C LYS A 60 -6.82 4.02 2.50
N SER A 61 -5.93 3.49 1.66
CA SER A 61 -4.48 3.77 1.73
C SER A 61 -4.09 5.25 1.65
N CYS A 62 -4.96 6.12 1.16
CA CYS A 62 -4.74 7.58 1.19
C CYS A 62 -4.81 8.20 2.59
N LEU A 63 -5.40 7.50 3.58
CA LEU A 63 -5.54 7.97 4.97
C LEU A 63 -4.62 7.24 5.96
N VAL A 64 -3.76 6.34 5.48
CA VAL A 64 -2.77 5.62 6.28
C VAL A 64 -1.39 6.18 5.97
N LEU A 65 -0.56 6.43 6.97
CA LEU A 65 0.82 6.84 6.76
C LEU A 65 1.68 5.62 6.42
N ALA A 66 2.63 5.81 5.50
CA ALA A 66 3.57 4.76 5.11
C ALA A 66 4.38 4.26 6.31
N VAL A 67 4.70 5.11 7.27
CA VAL A 67 5.45 4.71 8.47
C VAL A 67 4.65 3.80 9.41
N GLU A 68 3.33 3.79 9.33
CA GLU A 68 2.48 2.98 10.21
C GLU A 68 2.39 1.51 9.77
N VAL A 69 2.83 1.21 8.54
CA VAL A 69 2.74 -0.16 7.99
C VAL A 69 3.96 -1.02 8.29
N ASP A 70 4.89 -0.54 9.12
CA ASP A 70 6.04 -1.34 9.56
C ASP A 70 5.55 -2.62 10.25
N GLY A 71 6.11 -3.76 9.84
CA GLY A 71 5.71 -5.10 10.28
C GLY A 71 4.39 -5.62 9.73
N SER A 72 3.69 -4.87 8.85
CA SER A 72 2.37 -5.27 8.33
C SER A 72 2.42 -6.05 7.01
N GLU A 73 1.33 -6.73 6.67
CA GLU A 73 1.08 -7.33 5.36
C GLU A 73 0.05 -6.51 4.57
N ILE A 74 0.39 -6.18 3.32
CA ILE A 74 -0.42 -5.38 2.41
C ILE A 74 -0.75 -6.22 1.17
N VAL A 75 -2.01 -6.20 0.74
CA VAL A 75 -2.44 -6.75 -0.55
C VAL A 75 -3.08 -5.68 -1.39
N THR A 76 -2.51 -5.43 -2.57
CA THR A 76 -3.07 -4.56 -3.60
C THR A 76 -3.79 -5.38 -4.66
N VAL A 77 -4.44 -4.72 -5.63
CA VAL A 77 -5.10 -5.40 -6.75
C VAL A 77 -4.13 -6.28 -7.55
N GLU A 78 -2.87 -5.88 -7.68
CA GLU A 78 -1.83 -6.67 -8.33
C GLU A 78 -1.56 -8.01 -7.62
N GLY A 79 -1.83 -8.11 -6.31
CA GLY A 79 -1.71 -9.35 -5.54
C GLY A 79 -2.91 -10.30 -5.65
N LEU A 80 -3.98 -9.89 -6.35
CA LEU A 80 -5.18 -10.70 -6.57
C LEU A 80 -5.09 -11.63 -7.79
N SER A 81 -4.01 -11.59 -8.54
CA SER A 81 -3.70 -12.64 -9.52
C SER A 81 -2.51 -13.45 -9.04
N ARG A 82 -2.57 -14.77 -9.22
CA ARG A 82 -1.46 -15.69 -9.00
C ARG A 82 -1.23 -16.48 -10.27
N ASP A 83 -0.01 -16.42 -10.80
CA ASP A 83 0.42 -17.20 -11.96
C ASP A 83 -0.48 -17.06 -13.21
N GLY A 84 -1.08 -15.88 -13.40
CA GLY A 84 -1.98 -15.61 -14.53
C GLY A 84 -3.42 -16.05 -14.31
N GLU A 85 -3.73 -16.69 -13.19
CA GLU A 85 -5.10 -16.98 -12.76
C GLU A 85 -5.68 -15.77 -12.02
N LEU A 86 -6.93 -15.46 -12.34
CA LEU A 86 -7.70 -14.42 -11.66
C LEU A 86 -8.31 -15.03 -10.40
N THR A 87 -8.27 -14.28 -9.29
CA THR A 87 -9.12 -14.59 -8.14
C THR A 87 -10.60 -14.58 -8.59
N PRO A 88 -11.46 -15.50 -8.07
CA PRO A 88 -12.88 -15.57 -8.42
C PRO A 88 -13.65 -14.26 -8.27
#